data_AF-A0A925XRX0-F1
#
_entry.id   AF-A0A925XRX0-F1
#
_cell.length_a   1.000
_cell.length_b   1.000
_cell.length_c   1.000
_cell.angle_alpha   90.00
_cell.angle_beta   90.00
_cell.angle_gamma   90.00
#
_symmetry.space_group_name_H-M   'P 1'
#
loop_
_entity.id
_entity.type
_entity.pdbx_description
1 polymer ?
#
loop_
_entity_poly.entity_id
_entity_poly.type
_entity_poly.pdbx_seq_one_letter_code
_entity_poly.pdbx_strand_id
1 'polypeptide(L)'
;MLKDMKHQKPTVVITGASSGIGLQAAKVLSESGRWHVVMACRDLAKAQNAAQSVGMRDAYTVMHLDLASLTSVHKFVHDLREGGWSLDSLVCNAAVYTPTSREPRRTAEGFELSVGTNHLGHFLLCNLLLEDLKHASSPDPRLVILGTVTHNPKELGGSIPPRPDLGDLQGLAAGFKETHTMIDDGKFNPVKAYKDSKVCNLLTMKELHKRYHRSHGITFSSLYPGCVATSALFRESPRLFQVLFPVFQKYVTGGFVSEEQAGRRVAQVATTPEFNRSGVYWSWGKRQKKNGEPFAEEVSAEASDDDKAKRLWELSAKLVGL
;
A
#
# COMPACT_ATOMS: atom_id res chain seq x y z
N MET A 1 4.54 12.40 32.19
CA MET A 1 4.98 13.36 31.15
C MET A 1 5.20 12.74 29.77
N LEU A 2 6.17 11.83 29.53
CA LEU A 2 6.39 11.23 28.19
C LEU A 2 5.26 10.28 27.72
N LYS A 3 4.62 9.54 28.64
CA LYS A 3 3.41 8.76 28.31
C LYS A 3 2.21 9.67 27.99
N ASP A 4 2.06 10.80 28.69
CA ASP A 4 0.93 11.73 28.49
C ASP A 4 1.00 12.46 27.14
N MET A 5 2.20 12.74 26.62
CA MET A 5 2.39 13.36 25.30
C MET A 5 2.07 12.44 24.11
N LYS A 6 2.12 11.11 24.30
CA LYS A 6 1.75 10.14 23.25
C LYS A 6 0.26 10.21 22.88
N HIS A 7 -0.57 10.74 23.77
CA HIS A 7 -2.04 10.70 23.68
C HIS A 7 -2.67 11.98 23.11
N GLN A 8 -1.88 12.98 22.69
CA GLN A 8 -2.41 14.24 22.14
C GLN A 8 -2.24 14.39 20.62
N LYS A 9 -1.35 13.61 20.00
CA LYS A 9 -1.10 13.73 18.56
C LYS A 9 -1.92 12.70 17.80
N PRO A 10 -2.57 13.08 16.69
CA PRO A 10 -3.16 12.09 15.80
C PRO A 10 -2.08 11.17 15.23
N THR A 11 -2.41 9.89 15.03
CA THR A 11 -1.43 8.87 14.61
C THR A 11 -1.63 8.45 13.17
N VAL A 12 -0.51 8.33 12.45
CA VAL A 12 -0.44 7.69 11.14
C VAL A 12 0.28 6.35 11.26
N VAL A 13 -0.37 5.26 10.88
CA VAL A 13 0.29 3.97 10.68
C VAL A 13 0.76 3.86 9.23
N ILE A 14 2.03 3.55 9.00
CA ILE A 14 2.59 3.34 7.65
C ILE A 14 3.22 1.96 7.57
N THR A 15 2.67 1.09 6.72
CA THR A 15 3.25 -0.23 6.48
C THR A 15 4.50 -0.12 5.60
N GLY A 16 5.54 -0.89 5.91
CA GLY A 16 6.77 -0.92 5.11
C GLY A 16 7.58 0.38 5.16
N ALA A 17 7.61 1.04 6.32
CA ALA A 17 8.27 2.32 6.52
C ALA A 17 9.81 2.23 6.74
N SER A 18 10.43 1.06 6.60
CA SER A 18 11.87 0.87 6.81
C SER A 18 12.76 1.30 5.64
N SER A 19 12.19 1.72 4.50
CA SER A 19 12.93 2.11 3.29
C SER A 19 12.03 2.87 2.32
N GLY A 20 12.63 3.57 1.35
CA GLY A 20 11.93 4.09 0.18
C GLY A 20 10.83 5.10 0.54
N ILE A 21 9.73 5.02 -0.21
CA ILE A 21 8.58 5.93 -0.11
C ILE A 21 8.02 5.97 1.32
N GLY A 22 7.83 4.80 1.95
CA GLY A 22 7.28 4.70 3.30
C GLY A 22 8.16 5.38 4.36
N LEU A 23 9.49 5.23 4.25
CA LEU A 23 10.44 5.89 5.16
C LEU A 23 10.40 7.42 5.00
N GLN A 24 10.38 7.90 3.76
CA GLN A 24 10.33 9.34 3.48
C GLN A 24 8.99 9.96 3.89
N ALA A 25 7.88 9.23 3.72
CA ALA A 25 6.58 9.65 4.25
C ALA A 25 6.58 9.72 5.78
N ALA A 26 7.15 8.70 6.45
CA ALA A 26 7.29 8.67 7.90
C ALA A 26 8.13 9.85 8.41
N LYS A 27 9.26 10.15 7.74
CA LYS A 27 10.10 11.30 8.05
C LYS A 27 9.31 12.61 7.98
N VAL A 28 8.71 12.91 6.82
CA VAL A 28 7.95 14.14 6.59
C VAL A 28 6.85 14.34 7.63
N LEU A 29 6.10 13.29 7.96
CA LEU A 29 5.03 13.35 8.95
C LEU A 29 5.57 13.54 10.37
N SER A 30 6.65 12.85 10.73
CA SER A 30 7.27 12.99 12.05
C SER A 30 7.87 14.39 12.29
N GLU A 31 8.44 15.00 11.24
CA GLU A 31 9.03 16.35 11.29
C GLU A 31 7.99 17.47 11.34
N SER A 32 6.74 17.19 10.93
CA SER A 32 5.65 18.18 10.97
C SER A 32 5.28 18.64 12.37
N GLY A 33 5.68 17.90 13.41
CA GLY A 33 5.32 18.15 14.80
C GLY A 33 3.87 17.79 15.16
N ARG A 34 2.97 17.65 14.18
CA ARG A 34 1.54 17.36 14.36
C ARG A 34 1.26 15.87 14.57
N TRP A 35 1.95 14.99 13.84
CA TRP A 35 1.61 13.57 13.79
C TRP A 35 2.55 12.73 14.66
N HIS A 36 2.02 11.65 15.24
CA HIS A 36 2.83 10.51 15.66
C HIS A 36 2.83 9.46 14.53
N VAL A 37 3.99 8.90 14.19
CA VAL A 37 4.09 7.91 13.11
C VAL A 37 4.38 6.52 13.68
N VAL A 38 3.49 5.57 13.45
CA VAL A 38 3.76 4.15 13.69
C VAL A 38 4.36 3.53 12.42
N MET A 39 5.64 3.23 12.49
CA MET A 39 6.40 2.56 11.42
C MET A 39 6.19 1.05 11.53
N ALA A 40 5.17 0.52 10.86
CA ALA A 40 4.84 -0.91 10.87
C ALA A 40 5.76 -1.69 9.92
N CYS A 41 6.77 -2.36 10.47
CA CYS A 41 7.87 -2.96 9.72
C CYS A 41 8.16 -4.40 10.16
N ARG A 42 8.56 -5.25 9.22
CA ARG A 42 8.95 -6.64 9.51
C ARG A 42 10.27 -6.76 10.29
N ASP A 43 11.24 -5.88 9.97
CA ASP A 43 12.55 -5.86 10.60
C ASP A 43 12.69 -4.59 11.46
N LEU A 44 12.58 -4.76 12.77
CA LEU A 44 12.59 -3.67 13.74
C LEU A 44 13.94 -2.93 13.77
N ALA A 45 15.04 -3.68 13.79
CA ALA A 45 16.39 -3.11 13.86
C ALA A 45 16.70 -2.30 12.60
N LYS A 46 16.36 -2.84 11.42
CA LYS A 46 16.48 -2.13 10.16
C LYS A 46 15.63 -0.86 10.13
N ALA A 47 14.38 -0.93 10.58
CA ALA A 47 13.49 0.22 10.60
C ALA A 47 13.99 1.32 11.56
N GLN A 48 14.47 0.94 12.74
CA GLN A 48 15.05 1.87 13.72
C GLN A 48 16.30 2.57 13.16
N ASN A 49 17.21 1.82 12.56
CA ASN A 49 18.41 2.37 11.92
C ASN A 49 18.06 3.30 10.74
N ALA A 50 17.06 2.93 9.94
CA ALA A 50 16.60 3.73 8.81
C ALA A 50 15.96 5.06 9.25
N ALA A 51 15.15 5.05 10.32
CA ALA A 51 14.56 6.27 10.89
C ALA A 51 15.66 7.23 11.40
N GLN A 52 16.66 6.70 12.11
CA GLN A 52 17.79 7.48 12.61
C GLN A 52 18.66 8.04 11.48
N SER A 53 18.93 7.25 10.44
CA SER A 53 19.79 7.70 9.33
C SER A 53 19.19 8.84 8.51
N VAL A 54 17.86 8.97 8.50
CA VAL A 54 17.16 10.10 7.86
C VAL A 54 16.84 11.25 8.82
N GLY A 55 17.29 11.16 10.08
CA GLY A 55 17.21 12.24 11.07
C GLY A 55 15.97 12.27 11.97
N MET A 56 15.14 11.22 11.95
CA MET A 56 13.94 11.15 12.80
C MET A 56 14.33 10.96 14.28
N ARG A 57 13.73 11.77 15.18
CA ARG A 57 14.05 11.76 16.62
C ARG A 57 12.95 11.11 17.46
N ASP A 58 11.84 11.82 17.71
CA ASP A 58 10.93 11.44 18.80
C ASP A 58 9.46 11.17 18.37
N ALA A 59 9.06 11.61 17.18
CA ALA A 59 7.66 11.55 16.73
C ALA A 59 7.31 10.25 15.97
N TYR A 60 7.94 9.13 16.33
CA TYR A 60 7.63 7.82 15.74
C TYR A 60 7.79 6.66 16.73
N THR A 61 7.12 5.54 16.43
CA THR A 61 7.31 4.25 17.09
C THR A 61 7.48 3.17 16.02
N VAL A 62 8.51 2.33 16.14
CA VAL A 62 8.66 1.16 15.27
C VAL A 62 7.90 -0.02 15.88
N MET A 63 7.03 -0.65 15.09
CA MET A 63 6.22 -1.79 15.53
C MET A 63 6.32 -2.93 14.53
N HIS A 64 6.30 -4.17 15.03
CA HIS A 64 6.50 -5.35 14.20
C HIS A 64 5.23 -5.64 13.38
N LEU A 65 5.37 -5.72 12.06
CA LEU A 65 4.33 -6.19 11.15
C LEU A 65 4.95 -6.96 9.99
N ASP A 66 4.66 -8.25 9.91
CA ASP A 66 4.85 -9.05 8.71
C ASP A 66 3.51 -9.31 8.01
N LEU A 67 3.27 -8.65 6.87
CA LEU A 67 2.05 -8.84 6.08
C LEU A 67 1.98 -10.22 5.42
N ALA A 68 3.08 -10.98 5.38
CA ALA A 68 3.09 -12.38 4.94
C ALA A 68 2.72 -13.37 6.07
N SER A 69 2.16 -12.88 7.18
CA SER A 69 1.58 -13.70 8.26
C SER A 69 0.35 -13.01 8.84
N LEU A 70 -0.82 -13.64 8.71
CA LEU A 70 -2.08 -13.12 9.28
C LEU A 70 -2.01 -13.09 10.81
N THR A 71 -1.30 -14.05 11.43
CA THR A 71 -1.03 -14.01 12.87
C THR A 71 -0.23 -12.75 13.26
N SER A 72 0.78 -12.38 12.46
CA SER A 72 1.50 -11.12 12.68
C SER A 72 0.61 -9.89 12.50
N VAL A 73 -0.35 -9.91 11.58
CA VAL A 73 -1.30 -8.80 11.39
C VAL A 73 -2.17 -8.64 12.63
N HIS A 74 -2.76 -9.73 13.15
CA HIS A 74 -3.53 -9.69 14.40
C HIS A 74 -2.70 -9.19 15.59
N LYS A 75 -1.47 -9.69 15.73
CA LYS A 75 -0.57 -9.24 16.80
C LYS A 75 -0.24 -7.76 16.68
N PHE A 76 0.02 -7.25 15.47
CA PHE A 76 0.26 -5.82 15.26
C PHE A 76 -0.93 -4.97 15.70
N VAL A 77 -2.15 -5.36 15.33
CA VAL A 77 -3.38 -4.64 15.72
C VAL A 77 -3.57 -4.65 17.23
N HIS A 78 -3.35 -5.80 17.88
CA HIS A 78 -3.38 -5.90 19.35
C HIS A 78 -2.36 -4.95 19.99
N ASP A 79 -1.10 -5.00 19.58
CA ASP A 79 -0.03 -4.17 20.15
C ASP A 79 -0.26 -2.67 19.89
N LEU A 80 -0.88 -2.31 18.75
CA LEU A 80 -1.24 -0.93 18.44
C LEU A 80 -2.28 -0.40 19.44
N ARG A 81 -3.30 -1.20 19.75
CA ARG A 81 -4.37 -0.87 20.71
C ARG A 81 -3.84 -0.76 22.14
N GLU A 82 -2.99 -1.69 22.56
CA GLU A 82 -2.30 -1.64 23.86
C GLU A 82 -1.42 -0.39 24.02
N GLY A 83 -0.98 0.18 22.90
CA GLY A 83 -0.24 1.43 22.88
C GLY A 83 -1.04 2.68 23.24
N GLY A 84 -2.38 2.62 23.20
CA GLY A 84 -3.28 3.71 23.59
C GLY A 84 -3.33 4.90 22.62
N TRP A 85 -2.81 4.75 21.40
CA TRP A 85 -2.84 5.79 20.38
C TRP A 85 -4.18 5.79 19.63
N SER A 86 -4.72 6.97 19.30
CA SER A 86 -5.78 7.07 18.29
C SER A 86 -5.23 6.71 16.92
N LEU A 87 -5.99 6.01 16.08
CA LEU A 87 -5.64 5.80 14.68
C LEU A 87 -6.40 6.78 13.80
N ASP A 88 -5.67 7.70 13.17
CA ASP A 88 -6.27 8.78 12.38
C ASP A 88 -5.98 8.64 10.88
N SER A 89 -4.90 7.95 10.53
CA SER A 89 -4.58 7.64 9.14
C SER A 89 -3.84 6.30 9.02
N LEU A 90 -4.29 5.44 8.11
CA LEU A 90 -3.62 4.19 7.74
C LEU A 90 -3.09 4.27 6.31
N VAL A 91 -1.79 4.06 6.13
CA VAL A 91 -1.13 4.02 4.83
C VAL A 91 -0.64 2.61 4.53
N CYS A 92 -1.34 1.92 3.64
CA CYS A 92 -0.95 0.61 3.11
C CYS A 92 0.08 0.78 1.98
N ASN A 93 1.34 0.96 2.36
CA ASN A 93 2.46 1.24 1.45
C ASN A 93 3.29 0.00 1.12
N ALA A 94 3.43 -0.94 2.05
CA ALA A 94 4.31 -2.10 1.89
C ALA A 94 4.02 -2.89 0.61
N ALA A 95 5.06 -3.36 -0.05
CA ALA A 95 4.90 -4.28 -1.16
C ALA A 95 6.14 -5.16 -1.32
N VAL A 96 5.92 -6.37 -1.83
CA VAL A 96 6.95 -7.25 -2.35
C VAL A 96 6.76 -7.43 -3.84
N TYR A 97 7.89 -7.50 -4.55
CA TYR A 97 7.95 -7.71 -5.98
C TYR A 97 9.14 -8.63 -6.26
N THR A 98 8.87 -9.76 -6.91
CA THR A 98 9.81 -10.89 -7.02
C THR A 98 10.03 -11.31 -8.48
N PRO A 99 10.32 -10.37 -9.40
CA PRO A 99 10.22 -10.59 -10.85
C PRO A 99 11.07 -11.72 -11.43
N THR A 100 12.12 -12.11 -10.72
CA THR A 100 13.09 -13.14 -11.13
C THR A 100 12.78 -14.51 -10.52
N SER A 101 11.73 -14.63 -9.69
CA SER A 101 11.34 -15.90 -9.08
C SER A 101 10.82 -16.87 -10.15
N ARG A 102 11.45 -18.05 -10.21
CA ARG A 102 11.03 -19.13 -11.12
C ARG A 102 9.85 -19.92 -10.58
N GLU A 103 9.75 -19.99 -9.26
CA GLU A 103 8.70 -20.72 -8.53
C GLU A 103 7.98 -19.76 -7.57
N PRO A 104 6.69 -20.03 -7.26
CA PRO A 104 5.92 -19.21 -6.34
C PRO A 104 6.48 -19.33 -4.91
N ARG A 105 6.86 -18.20 -4.33
CA ARG A 105 7.12 -18.12 -2.89
C ARG A 105 5.78 -18.05 -2.15
N ARG A 106 5.74 -18.49 -0.90
CA ARG A 106 4.50 -18.56 -0.11
C ARG A 106 4.57 -17.72 1.17
N THR A 107 3.41 -17.23 1.62
CA THR A 107 3.21 -16.66 2.97
C THR A 107 3.15 -17.77 4.03
N ALA A 108 3.09 -17.41 5.32
CA ALA A 108 2.91 -18.37 6.41
C ALA A 108 1.62 -19.21 6.25
N GLU A 109 0.58 -18.63 5.64
CA GLU A 109 -0.71 -19.30 5.39
C GLU A 109 -0.74 -20.11 4.09
N GLY A 110 0.36 -20.11 3.31
CA GLY A 110 0.46 -20.84 2.05
C GLY A 110 -0.08 -20.09 0.83
N PHE A 111 -0.36 -18.79 0.92
CA PHE A 111 -0.75 -17.97 -0.24
C PHE A 111 0.45 -17.60 -1.09
N GLU A 112 0.28 -17.35 -2.39
CA GLU A 112 1.36 -16.77 -3.20
C GLU A 112 1.83 -15.44 -2.58
N LEU A 113 3.15 -15.26 -2.46
CA LEU A 113 3.75 -14.23 -1.62
C LEU A 113 3.35 -12.80 -2.02
N SER A 114 3.29 -12.48 -3.31
CA SER A 114 2.98 -11.14 -3.79
C SER A 114 1.54 -10.76 -3.48
N VAL A 115 0.58 -11.62 -3.83
CA VAL A 115 -0.85 -11.42 -3.52
C VAL A 115 -1.09 -11.50 -2.01
N GLY A 116 -0.49 -12.48 -1.33
CA GLY A 116 -0.62 -12.66 0.11
C GLY A 116 -0.12 -11.46 0.91
N THR A 117 1.04 -10.90 0.56
CA THR A 117 1.61 -9.73 1.25
C THR A 117 0.94 -8.43 0.82
N ASN A 118 0.83 -8.18 -0.49
CA ASN A 118 0.45 -6.87 -1.00
C ASN A 118 -1.05 -6.60 -0.86
N HIS A 119 -1.87 -7.65 -0.98
CA HIS A 119 -3.33 -7.61 -0.93
C HIS A 119 -3.87 -8.26 0.36
N LEU A 120 -3.77 -9.58 0.55
CA LEU A 120 -4.49 -10.27 1.64
C LEU A 120 -4.07 -9.79 3.04
N GLY A 121 -2.77 -9.61 3.30
CA GLY A 121 -2.27 -9.07 4.56
C GLY A 121 -2.78 -7.65 4.82
N HIS A 122 -2.80 -6.80 3.80
CA HIS A 122 -3.37 -5.45 3.92
C HIS A 122 -4.89 -5.46 4.03
N PHE A 123 -5.58 -6.36 3.34
CA PHE A 123 -7.03 -6.51 3.40
C PHE A 123 -7.46 -6.84 4.84
N LEU A 124 -6.79 -7.81 5.49
CA LEU A 124 -7.01 -8.12 6.90
C LEU A 124 -6.71 -6.90 7.78
N LEU A 125 -5.55 -6.26 7.59
CA LEU A 125 -5.15 -5.09 8.37
C LEU A 125 -6.19 -3.94 8.28
N CYS A 126 -6.67 -3.64 7.07
CA CYS A 126 -7.66 -2.59 6.82
C CYS A 126 -8.98 -2.89 7.54
N ASN A 127 -9.45 -4.14 7.49
CA ASN A 127 -10.70 -4.53 8.13
C ASN A 127 -10.58 -4.51 9.66
N LEU A 128 -9.47 -5.00 10.21
CA LEU A 128 -9.25 -5.00 11.67
C LEU A 128 -9.12 -3.59 12.24
N LEU A 129 -8.45 -2.68 11.52
CA LEU A 129 -8.24 -1.29 11.93
C LEU A 129 -9.37 -0.34 11.54
N LEU A 130 -10.43 -0.85 10.91
CA LEU A 130 -11.58 -0.03 10.54
C LEU A 130 -12.29 0.51 11.79
N GLU A 131 -12.44 -0.31 12.83
CA GLU A 131 -13.01 0.14 14.11
C GLU A 131 -12.17 1.23 14.75
N ASP A 132 -10.84 1.12 14.71
CA ASP A 132 -9.94 2.14 15.25
C ASP A 132 -10.06 3.47 14.48
N LEU A 133 -10.17 3.44 13.15
CA LEU A 133 -10.41 4.63 12.32
C LEU A 133 -11.78 5.29 12.57
N LYS A 134 -12.81 4.54 12.94
CA LYS A 134 -14.13 5.10 13.31
C LYS A 134 -14.07 5.91 14.60
N HIS A 135 -13.11 5.60 15.48
CA HIS A 135 -12.88 6.28 16.75
C HIS A 135 -11.67 7.24 16.68
N ALA A 136 -11.27 7.64 15.47
CA ALA A 136 -10.20 8.60 15.26
C ALA A 136 -10.48 9.92 16.01
N SER A 137 -9.40 10.55 16.48
CA SER A 137 -9.46 11.86 17.12
C SER A 137 -9.57 13.01 16.10
N SER A 138 -9.07 12.77 14.88
CA SER A 138 -9.10 13.70 13.75
C SER A 138 -10.50 13.75 13.13
N PRO A 139 -10.97 14.94 12.69
CA PRO A 139 -12.24 15.06 11.98
C PRO A 139 -12.24 14.39 10.60
N ASP A 140 -11.06 14.09 10.04
CA ASP A 140 -10.89 13.55 8.70
C ASP A 140 -10.06 12.24 8.71
N PRO A 141 -10.58 11.12 9.27
CA PRO A 141 -9.86 9.86 9.27
C PRO A 141 -9.64 9.33 7.86
N ARG A 142 -8.45 8.75 7.60
CA ARG A 142 -8.08 8.30 6.25
C ARG A 142 -7.54 6.88 6.21
N LEU A 143 -7.83 6.19 5.11
CA LEU A 143 -7.20 4.94 4.75
C LEU A 143 -6.74 5.04 3.30
N VAL A 144 -5.42 5.01 3.13
CA VAL A 144 -4.74 5.27 1.86
C VAL A 144 -4.00 4.02 1.42
N ILE A 145 -4.31 3.50 0.23
CA ILE A 145 -3.67 2.30 -0.32
C ILE A 145 -2.74 2.68 -1.48
N LEU A 146 -1.49 2.22 -1.46
CA LEU A 146 -0.57 2.47 -2.58
C LEU A 146 -0.93 1.56 -3.76
N GLY A 147 -1.36 2.21 -4.84
CA GLY A 147 -1.60 1.60 -6.14
C GLY A 147 -0.36 1.62 -7.04
N THR A 148 -0.60 1.51 -8.35
CA THR A 148 0.42 1.56 -9.38
C THR A 148 -0.25 1.86 -10.72
N VAL A 149 0.44 2.53 -11.64
CA VAL A 149 -0.05 2.74 -13.02
C VAL A 149 -0.15 1.45 -13.83
N THR A 150 0.44 0.34 -13.40
CA THR A 150 0.43 -0.91 -14.17
C THR A 150 -0.94 -1.56 -14.31
N HIS A 151 -1.95 -1.12 -13.53
CA HIS A 151 -3.33 -1.55 -13.70
C HIS A 151 -3.98 -1.03 -14.98
N ASN A 152 -3.51 0.10 -15.52
CA ASN A 152 -4.17 0.82 -16.60
C ASN A 152 -3.41 0.62 -17.92
N PRO A 153 -3.97 -0.11 -18.91
CA PRO A 153 -3.31 -0.29 -20.20
C PRO A 153 -3.16 1.01 -20.99
N LYS A 154 -3.90 2.07 -20.64
CA LYS A 154 -3.72 3.43 -21.19
C LYS A 154 -2.41 4.09 -20.71
N GLU A 155 -1.86 3.63 -19.59
CA GLU A 155 -0.57 4.09 -19.06
C GLU A 155 0.57 3.22 -19.58
N LEU A 156 1.76 3.82 -19.75
CA LEU A 156 2.93 3.10 -20.30
C LEU A 156 3.32 1.88 -19.45
N GLY A 157 3.19 1.96 -18.13
CA GLY A 157 3.49 0.84 -17.24
C GLY A 157 2.49 -0.32 -17.34
N GLY A 158 1.22 -0.03 -17.68
CA GLY A 158 0.18 -1.03 -17.84
C GLY A 158 0.06 -1.59 -19.26
N SER A 159 0.60 -0.89 -20.27
CA SER A 159 0.62 -1.39 -21.64
C SER A 159 1.64 -2.52 -21.84
N ILE A 160 2.72 -2.54 -21.03
CA ILE A 160 3.82 -3.52 -21.08
C ILE A 160 3.38 -4.87 -20.49
N PRO A 161 3.44 -5.98 -21.25
CA PRO A 161 3.13 -7.32 -20.76
C PRO A 161 4.09 -7.82 -19.65
N PRO A 162 3.68 -8.80 -18.82
CA PRO A 162 2.32 -9.32 -18.70
C PRO A 162 1.38 -8.25 -18.11
N ARG A 163 0.11 -8.25 -18.53
CA ARG A 163 -0.92 -7.34 -17.96
C ARG A 163 -1.61 -8.01 -16.78
N PRO A 164 -2.12 -7.24 -15.80
CA PRO A 164 -2.99 -7.84 -14.81
C PRO A 164 -4.25 -8.38 -15.49
N ASP A 165 -4.72 -9.49 -14.97
CA ASP A 165 -5.99 -10.12 -15.34
C ASP A 165 -6.41 -11.00 -14.18
N LEU A 166 -7.48 -10.64 -13.50
CA LEU A 166 -7.96 -11.37 -12.35
C LEU A 166 -8.89 -12.52 -12.74
N GLY A 167 -9.23 -12.67 -14.03
CA GLY A 167 -10.23 -13.61 -14.50
C GLY A 167 -11.56 -13.45 -13.75
N ASP A 168 -12.14 -14.58 -13.37
CA ASP A 168 -13.29 -14.68 -12.46
C ASP A 168 -12.86 -15.00 -11.03
N LEU A 169 -11.62 -14.66 -10.65
CA LEU A 169 -11.06 -14.90 -9.32
C LEU A 169 -11.04 -16.38 -8.93
N GLN A 170 -10.89 -17.27 -9.90
CA GLN A 170 -10.99 -18.73 -9.73
C GLN A 170 -9.98 -19.25 -8.71
N GLY A 171 -8.73 -18.76 -8.76
CA GLY A 171 -7.69 -19.17 -7.83
C GLY A 171 -7.99 -18.74 -6.39
N LEU A 172 -8.62 -17.57 -6.20
CA LEU A 172 -9.10 -17.14 -4.88
C LEU A 172 -10.30 -17.97 -4.43
N ALA A 173 -11.24 -18.27 -5.32
CA ALA A 173 -12.42 -19.09 -5.02
C ALA A 173 -12.03 -20.52 -4.62
N ALA A 174 -10.95 -21.06 -5.19
CA ALA A 174 -10.39 -22.36 -4.86
C ALA A 174 -9.55 -22.38 -3.56
N GLY A 175 -9.46 -21.25 -2.83
CA GLY A 175 -8.76 -21.18 -1.55
C GLY A 175 -7.32 -20.65 -1.62
N PHE A 176 -6.79 -20.41 -2.83
CA PHE A 176 -5.51 -19.75 -3.10
C PHE A 176 -4.26 -20.36 -2.41
N LYS A 177 -4.31 -21.66 -2.11
CA LYS A 177 -3.21 -22.43 -1.50
C LYS A 177 -2.71 -23.52 -2.46
N GLU A 178 -1.64 -24.19 -2.06
CA GLU A 178 -1.12 -25.41 -2.72
C GLU A 178 -0.78 -25.22 -4.20
N THR A 179 -1.65 -25.68 -5.11
CA THR A 179 -1.46 -25.56 -6.56
C THR A 179 -1.94 -24.23 -7.12
N HIS A 180 -2.81 -23.52 -6.39
CA HIS A 180 -3.35 -22.22 -6.80
C HIS A 180 -2.34 -21.12 -6.48
N THR A 181 -1.82 -20.47 -7.53
CA THR A 181 -0.70 -19.50 -7.44
C THR A 181 -1.01 -18.15 -8.06
N MET A 182 -2.04 -18.06 -8.89
CA MET A 182 -2.49 -16.86 -9.57
C MET A 182 -3.99 -16.65 -9.29
N ILE A 183 -4.44 -15.40 -9.30
CA ILE A 183 -5.83 -15.06 -8.91
C ILE A 183 -6.84 -15.62 -9.93
N ASP A 184 -6.47 -15.63 -11.20
CA ASP A 184 -7.20 -16.23 -12.33
C ASP A 184 -7.02 -17.76 -12.45
N ASP A 185 -6.27 -18.37 -11.53
CA ASP A 185 -5.84 -19.77 -11.56
C ASP A 185 -4.95 -20.16 -12.77
N GLY A 186 -4.34 -19.17 -13.42
CA GLY A 186 -3.39 -19.38 -14.50
C GLY A 186 -2.02 -19.89 -14.04
N LYS A 187 -1.12 -20.12 -15.01
CA LYS A 187 0.28 -20.47 -14.74
C LYS A 187 0.99 -19.33 -14.00
N PHE A 188 1.73 -19.67 -12.95
CA PHE A 188 2.50 -18.69 -12.17
C PHE A 188 3.37 -17.78 -13.06
N ASN A 189 3.22 -16.47 -12.84
CA ASN A 189 4.08 -15.45 -13.39
C ASN A 189 4.32 -14.37 -12.33
N PRO A 190 5.56 -14.16 -11.84
CA PRO A 190 5.83 -13.29 -10.70
C PRO A 190 5.53 -11.81 -10.99
N VAL A 191 5.71 -11.38 -12.25
CA VAL A 191 5.40 -10.00 -12.65
C VAL A 191 3.90 -9.79 -12.72
N LYS A 192 3.16 -10.76 -13.28
CA LYS A 192 1.69 -10.72 -13.30
C LYS A 192 1.13 -10.77 -11.88
N ALA A 193 1.62 -11.64 -11.00
CA ALA A 193 1.16 -11.76 -9.61
C ALA A 193 1.26 -10.43 -8.84
N TYR A 194 2.37 -9.70 -9.02
CA TYR A 194 2.50 -8.35 -8.49
C TYR A 194 1.45 -7.40 -9.06
N LYS A 195 1.27 -7.37 -10.38
CA LYS A 195 0.29 -6.48 -11.03
C LYS A 195 -1.14 -6.80 -10.61
N ASP A 196 -1.51 -8.09 -10.56
CA ASP A 196 -2.81 -8.57 -10.07
C ASP A 196 -3.05 -8.10 -8.64
N SER A 197 -2.07 -8.27 -7.74
CA SER A 197 -2.16 -7.80 -6.35
C SER A 197 -2.43 -6.29 -6.25
N LYS A 198 -1.92 -5.49 -7.19
CA LYS A 198 -2.14 -4.05 -7.22
C LYS A 198 -3.50 -3.66 -7.80
N VAL A 199 -4.09 -4.47 -8.67
CA VAL A 199 -5.50 -4.32 -9.07
C VAL A 199 -6.40 -4.64 -7.88
N CYS A 200 -6.11 -5.70 -7.11
CA CYS A 200 -6.86 -6.03 -5.90
C CYS A 200 -6.85 -4.89 -4.87
N ASN A 201 -5.74 -4.17 -4.72
CA ASN A 201 -5.65 -2.99 -3.86
C ASN A 201 -6.63 -1.87 -4.27
N LEU A 202 -6.80 -1.63 -5.58
CA LEU A 202 -7.73 -0.62 -6.09
C LEU A 202 -9.19 -1.03 -5.89
N LEU A 203 -9.50 -2.30 -6.17
CA LEU A 203 -10.83 -2.86 -5.92
C LEU A 203 -11.19 -2.82 -4.43
N THR A 204 -10.22 -3.14 -3.55
CA THR A 204 -10.39 -3.03 -2.09
C THR A 204 -10.67 -1.60 -1.65
N MET A 205 -9.94 -0.61 -2.17
CA MET A 205 -10.20 0.81 -1.87
C MET A 205 -11.62 1.22 -2.27
N LYS A 206 -12.10 0.77 -3.43
CA LYS A 206 -13.47 1.05 -3.90
C LYS A 206 -14.53 0.42 -3.02
N GLU A 207 -14.34 -0.83 -2.60
CA GLU A 207 -15.28 -1.49 -1.68
C GLU A 207 -15.26 -0.83 -0.29
N LEU A 208 -14.10 -0.48 0.24
CA LEU A 208 -14.00 0.29 1.48
C LEU A 208 -14.79 1.61 1.38
N HIS A 209 -14.60 2.35 0.28
CA HIS A 209 -15.36 3.56 0.00
C HIS A 209 -16.87 3.31 -0.02
N LYS A 210 -17.35 2.36 -0.82
CA LYS A 210 -18.78 2.07 -0.96
C LYS A 210 -19.41 1.61 0.34
N ARG A 211 -18.71 0.76 1.10
CA ARG A 211 -19.22 0.13 2.32
C ARG A 211 -19.23 1.08 3.51
N TYR A 212 -18.24 1.97 3.62
CA TYR A 212 -18.00 2.66 4.89
C TYR A 212 -17.91 4.19 4.81
N HIS A 213 -17.65 4.79 3.64
CA HIS A 213 -17.47 6.25 3.55
C HIS A 213 -18.72 7.01 3.98
N ARG A 214 -19.89 6.67 3.43
CA ARG A 214 -21.15 7.38 3.69
C ARG A 214 -21.59 7.30 5.15
N SER A 215 -21.33 6.19 5.82
CA SER A 215 -21.80 5.94 7.19
C SER A 215 -20.80 6.36 8.27
N HIS A 216 -19.50 6.42 7.98
CA HIS A 216 -18.46 6.71 8.98
C HIS A 216 -17.59 7.93 8.64
N GLY A 217 -17.76 8.56 7.49
CA GLY A 217 -16.98 9.74 7.09
C GLY A 217 -15.50 9.48 6.79
N ILE A 218 -15.03 8.23 6.88
CA ILE A 218 -13.63 7.88 6.59
C ILE A 218 -13.33 8.08 5.11
N THR A 219 -12.22 8.76 4.82
CA THR A 219 -11.74 8.95 3.45
C THR A 219 -10.87 7.77 3.02
N PHE A 220 -11.43 6.94 2.16
CA PHE A 220 -10.72 5.87 1.46
C PHE A 220 -10.20 6.39 0.12
N SER A 221 -8.90 6.30 -0.11
CA SER A 221 -8.30 6.69 -1.38
C SER A 221 -7.12 5.79 -1.73
N SER A 222 -6.73 5.81 -2.99
CA SER A 222 -5.51 5.16 -3.45
C SER A 222 -4.60 6.19 -4.11
N LEU A 223 -3.31 5.94 -4.18
CA LEU A 223 -2.41 6.80 -4.94
C LEU A 223 -1.30 6.06 -5.69
N TYR A 224 -0.81 6.74 -6.72
CA TYR A 224 0.48 6.52 -7.36
C TYR A 224 1.35 7.78 -7.23
N PRO A 225 2.40 7.75 -6.38
CA PRO A 225 3.23 8.92 -6.11
C PRO A 225 4.26 9.22 -7.21
N GLY A 226 4.31 8.42 -8.28
CA GLY A 226 5.31 8.49 -9.35
C GLY A 226 6.26 7.30 -9.37
N CYS A 227 7.10 7.20 -10.42
CA CYS A 227 7.99 6.06 -10.59
C CYS A 227 9.27 6.27 -9.79
N VAL A 228 9.37 5.60 -8.66
CA VAL A 228 10.57 5.58 -7.81
C VAL A 228 11.46 4.41 -8.21
N ALA A 229 12.16 4.59 -9.34
CA ALA A 229 12.95 3.54 -9.98
C ALA A 229 14.14 3.03 -9.13
N THR A 230 14.57 3.81 -8.12
CA THR A 230 15.65 3.46 -7.18
C THR A 230 15.15 2.76 -5.92
N SER A 231 13.85 2.56 -5.78
CA SER A 231 13.28 2.02 -4.54
C SER A 231 13.68 0.56 -4.29
N ALA A 232 13.68 0.18 -3.01
CA ALA A 232 13.91 -1.19 -2.56
C ALA A 232 12.91 -2.22 -3.13
N LEU A 233 11.84 -1.79 -3.81
CA LEU A 233 10.90 -2.66 -4.52
C LEU A 233 11.57 -3.41 -5.67
N PHE A 234 12.51 -2.77 -6.38
CA PHE A 234 13.15 -3.34 -7.56
C PHE A 234 14.44 -4.12 -7.25
N ARG A 235 14.77 -4.32 -5.98
CA ARG A 235 16.03 -4.97 -5.52
C ARG A 235 16.25 -6.39 -6.05
N GLU A 236 15.16 -7.13 -6.34
CA GLU A 236 15.20 -8.49 -6.89
C GLU A 236 15.11 -8.51 -8.43
N SER A 237 15.10 -7.34 -9.09
CA SER A 237 15.11 -7.22 -10.56
C SER A 237 16.51 -7.51 -11.12
N PRO A 238 16.66 -7.91 -12.40
CA PRO A 238 17.97 -8.10 -13.01
C PRO A 238 18.86 -6.86 -12.87
N ARG A 239 20.16 -7.03 -12.63
CA ARG A 239 21.10 -5.92 -12.40
C ARG A 239 21.11 -4.90 -13.54
N LEU A 240 21.01 -5.37 -14.79
CA LEU A 240 20.93 -4.50 -15.97
C LEU A 240 19.66 -3.63 -15.94
N PHE A 241 18.53 -4.19 -15.50
CA PHE A 241 17.29 -3.42 -15.31
C PHE A 241 17.46 -2.36 -14.22
N GLN A 242 18.06 -2.69 -13.07
CA GLN A 242 18.29 -1.74 -11.98
C GLN A 242 19.15 -0.53 -12.41
N VAL A 243 20.07 -0.72 -13.35
CA VAL A 243 20.94 0.36 -13.87
C VAL A 243 20.25 1.17 -14.98
N LEU A 244 19.59 0.50 -15.93
CA LEU A 244 19.02 1.17 -17.10
C LEU A 244 17.65 1.79 -16.84
N PHE A 245 16.83 1.17 -15.98
CA PHE A 245 15.45 1.61 -15.75
C PHE A 245 15.35 3.01 -15.12
N PRO A 246 16.19 3.42 -14.14
CA PRO A 246 16.18 4.80 -13.65
C PRO A 246 16.56 5.83 -14.72
N VAL A 247 17.55 5.52 -15.56
CA VAL A 247 17.99 6.39 -16.67
C VAL A 247 16.87 6.53 -17.69
N PHE A 248 16.26 5.42 -18.10
CA PHE A 248 15.11 5.41 -18.99
C PHE A 248 13.92 6.20 -18.42
N GLN A 249 13.60 6.00 -17.14
CA GLN A 249 12.50 6.71 -16.50
C GLN A 249 12.76 8.23 -16.47
N LYS A 250 13.99 8.64 -16.13
CA LYS A 250 14.39 10.05 -16.03
C LYS A 250 14.41 10.75 -17.39
N TYR A 251 15.03 10.14 -18.40
CA TYR A 251 15.31 10.81 -19.67
C TYR A 251 14.31 10.49 -20.79
N VAL A 252 13.61 9.35 -20.73
CA VAL A 252 12.68 8.95 -21.79
C VAL A 252 11.23 9.14 -21.37
N THR A 253 10.85 8.69 -20.17
CA THR A 253 9.44 8.77 -19.75
C THR A 253 9.10 10.05 -18.98
N GLY A 254 10.10 10.74 -18.44
CA GLY A 254 9.92 11.87 -17.52
C GLY A 254 9.22 11.49 -16.19
N GLY A 255 9.01 10.20 -15.92
CA GLY A 255 8.22 9.70 -14.80
C GLY A 255 8.99 9.47 -13.50
N PHE A 256 10.31 9.71 -13.51
CA PHE A 256 11.18 9.53 -12.35
C PHE A 256 10.83 10.53 -11.24
N VAL A 257 10.69 10.01 -10.02
CA VAL A 257 10.45 10.80 -8.81
C VAL A 257 11.40 10.32 -7.73
N SER A 258 11.97 11.25 -6.95
CA SER A 258 12.83 10.89 -5.82
C SER A 258 12.00 10.23 -4.71
N GLU A 259 12.65 9.42 -3.88
CA GLU A 259 11.98 8.82 -2.71
C GLU A 259 11.39 9.88 -1.80
N GLU A 260 12.11 11.00 -1.60
CA GLU A 260 11.67 12.13 -0.78
C GLU A 260 10.41 12.78 -1.35
N GLN A 261 10.37 13.07 -2.66
CA GLN A 261 9.21 13.67 -3.29
C GLN A 261 8.00 12.72 -3.28
N ALA A 262 8.22 11.42 -3.51
CA ALA A 262 7.16 10.43 -3.41
C ALA A 262 6.65 10.29 -1.97
N GLY A 263 7.53 10.32 -0.97
CA GLY A 263 7.18 10.32 0.45
C GLY A 263 6.35 11.55 0.85
N ARG A 264 6.71 12.75 0.37
CA ARG A 264 5.91 13.96 0.54
C ARG A 264 4.51 13.83 -0.04
N ARG A 265 4.38 13.26 -1.25
CA ARG A 265 3.07 13.03 -1.89
C ARG A 265 2.21 12.06 -1.09
N VAL A 266 2.79 10.98 -0.58
CA VAL A 266 2.10 10.05 0.33
C VAL A 266 1.63 10.78 1.60
N ALA A 267 2.53 11.55 2.25
CA ALA A 267 2.18 12.32 3.44
C ALA A 267 1.03 13.32 3.18
N GLN A 268 1.04 14.00 2.04
CA GLN A 268 -0.03 14.91 1.61
C GLN A 268 -1.37 14.19 1.47
N VAL A 269 -1.43 13.12 0.67
CA VAL A 269 -2.67 12.34 0.49
C VAL A 269 -3.19 11.81 1.82
N ALA A 270 -2.29 11.36 2.70
CA ALA A 270 -2.63 10.78 4.00
C ALA A 270 -3.12 11.80 5.03
N THR A 271 -2.87 13.10 4.88
CA THR A 271 -3.07 14.06 5.99
C THR A 271 -3.57 15.46 5.63
N THR A 272 -3.48 15.94 4.39
CA THR A 272 -3.83 17.34 4.06
C THR A 272 -5.25 17.49 3.51
N PRO A 273 -5.98 18.57 3.84
CA PRO A 273 -7.38 18.76 3.44
C PRO A 273 -7.61 18.70 1.92
N GLU A 274 -6.64 19.09 1.09
CA GLU A 274 -6.80 19.07 -0.38
C GLU A 274 -7.10 17.68 -0.95
N PHE A 275 -6.67 16.62 -0.25
CA PHE A 275 -6.88 15.23 -0.65
C PHE A 275 -8.03 14.55 0.10
N ASN A 276 -8.88 15.31 0.80
CA ASN A 276 -10.03 14.78 1.52
C ASN A 276 -11.21 14.45 0.58
N ARG A 277 -10.96 13.57 -0.39
CA ARG A 277 -11.97 13.06 -1.32
C ARG A 277 -11.86 11.54 -1.40
N SER A 278 -12.91 10.85 -0.98
CA SER A 278 -12.96 9.40 -0.98
C SER A 278 -13.32 8.82 -2.35
N GLY A 279 -12.95 7.54 -2.57
CA GLY A 279 -13.21 6.80 -3.82
C GLY A 279 -12.27 7.19 -4.96
N VAL A 280 -11.22 7.97 -4.68
CA VAL A 280 -10.33 8.54 -5.69
C VAL A 280 -9.00 7.80 -5.76
N TYR A 281 -8.48 7.66 -6.98
CA TYR A 281 -7.11 7.27 -7.26
C TYR A 281 -6.28 8.51 -7.64
N TRP A 282 -5.41 8.96 -6.75
CA TRP A 282 -4.56 10.13 -6.93
C TRP A 282 -3.29 9.78 -7.69
N SER A 283 -2.92 10.58 -8.69
CA SER A 283 -1.76 10.27 -9.52
C SER A 283 -0.92 11.49 -9.88
N TRP A 284 0.34 11.20 -10.15
CA TRP A 284 1.35 12.09 -10.70
C TRP A 284 2.06 11.46 -11.92
N GLY A 285 1.34 10.62 -12.70
CA GLY A 285 1.83 9.89 -13.91
C GLY A 285 2.09 10.76 -15.15
N LYS A 286 1.97 10.23 -16.38
CA LYS A 286 2.25 10.97 -17.65
C LYS A 286 1.43 12.26 -17.83
N ARG A 287 0.38 12.43 -17.03
CA ARG A 287 -0.36 13.67 -16.82
C ARG A 287 0.05 14.38 -15.52
N GLN A 288 1.31 14.37 -15.13
CA GLN A 288 1.83 15.56 -14.46
C GLN A 288 1.48 16.66 -15.43
N LYS A 289 0.46 17.46 -15.10
CA LYS A 289 0.36 18.81 -15.65
C LYS A 289 1.79 19.35 -15.55
N LYS A 290 2.31 20.07 -16.54
CA LYS A 290 3.73 20.49 -16.59
C LYS A 290 4.27 21.08 -15.26
N ASN A 291 3.37 21.47 -14.36
CA ASN A 291 3.58 22.00 -13.02
C ASN A 291 3.69 20.95 -11.88
N GLY A 292 3.52 19.64 -12.14
CA GLY A 292 3.65 18.57 -11.15
C GLY A 292 2.45 18.37 -10.20
N GLU A 293 1.27 18.90 -10.54
CA GLU A 293 0.05 18.80 -9.72
C GLU A 293 -0.56 17.38 -9.71
N PRO A 294 -1.17 16.95 -8.58
CA PRO A 294 -1.98 15.74 -8.53
C PRO A 294 -3.23 15.87 -9.41
N PHE A 295 -3.76 14.72 -9.82
CA PHE A 295 -5.10 14.63 -10.40
C PHE A 295 -5.77 13.31 -10.00
N ALA A 296 -7.11 13.29 -10.04
CA ALA A 296 -7.88 12.06 -9.94
C ALA A 296 -7.76 11.30 -11.27
N GLU A 297 -7.06 10.16 -11.27
CA GLU A 297 -6.83 9.34 -12.45
C GLU A 297 -7.98 8.35 -12.67
N GLU A 298 -8.40 8.22 -13.92
CA GLU A 298 -9.32 7.17 -14.35
C GLU A 298 -8.62 5.81 -14.26
N VAL A 299 -9.23 4.87 -13.55
CA VAL A 299 -8.68 3.51 -13.41
C VAL A 299 -9.08 2.63 -14.60
N SER A 300 -8.41 1.48 -14.78
CA SER A 300 -8.78 0.51 -15.82
C SER A 300 -10.19 -0.04 -15.63
N ALA A 301 -10.77 -0.55 -16.73
CA ALA A 301 -12.07 -1.21 -16.73
C ALA A 301 -12.17 -2.30 -15.64
N GLU A 302 -11.14 -3.16 -15.55
CA GLU A 302 -11.08 -4.19 -14.52
C GLU A 302 -11.00 -3.63 -13.09
N ALA A 303 -10.20 -2.57 -12.86
CA ALA A 303 -10.14 -1.88 -11.57
C ALA A 303 -11.39 -1.02 -11.29
N SER A 304 -12.34 -0.95 -12.21
CA SER A 304 -13.65 -0.29 -12.07
C SER A 304 -14.85 -1.21 -12.15
N ASP A 305 -14.61 -2.52 -12.17
CA ASP A 305 -15.67 -3.51 -12.17
C ASP A 305 -16.21 -3.69 -10.74
N ASP A 306 -17.46 -3.27 -10.56
CA ASP A 306 -18.13 -3.26 -9.26
C ASP A 306 -18.47 -4.67 -8.77
N ASP A 307 -18.86 -5.57 -9.67
CA ASP A 307 -19.20 -6.96 -9.33
C ASP A 307 -17.94 -7.74 -8.99
N LYS A 308 -16.85 -7.52 -9.75
CA LYS A 308 -15.53 -8.08 -9.45
C LYS A 308 -14.98 -7.56 -8.12
N ALA A 309 -15.17 -6.28 -7.80
CA ALA A 309 -14.75 -5.71 -6.53
C ALA A 309 -15.47 -6.37 -5.35
N LYS A 310 -16.80 -6.52 -5.45
CA LYS A 310 -17.62 -7.20 -4.44
C LYS A 310 -17.21 -8.67 -4.26
N ARG A 311 -17.04 -9.41 -5.35
CA ARG A 311 -16.61 -10.82 -5.31
C ARG A 311 -15.21 -10.97 -4.73
N LEU A 312 -14.27 -10.08 -5.10
CA LEU A 312 -12.94 -10.05 -4.52
C LEU A 312 -13.00 -9.85 -3.00
N TRP A 313 -13.84 -8.93 -2.52
CA TRP A 313 -14.01 -8.67 -1.09
C TRP A 313 -14.45 -9.92 -0.34
N GLU A 314 -15.51 -10.58 -0.81
CA GLU A 314 -16.09 -11.79 -0.17
C GLU A 314 -15.07 -12.94 -0.12
N LEU A 315 -14.37 -13.18 -1.23
CA LEU A 315 -13.31 -14.20 -1.28
C LEU A 315 -12.13 -13.85 -0.38
N SER A 316 -11.71 -12.58 -0.37
CA SER A 316 -10.60 -12.13 0.47
C SER A 316 -10.94 -12.28 1.95
N ALA A 317 -12.15 -11.89 2.38
CA ALA A 317 -12.63 -12.07 3.75
C ALA A 317 -12.57 -13.54 4.18
N LYS A 318 -13.09 -14.45 3.37
CA LYS A 318 -13.01 -15.89 3.62
C LYS A 318 -11.56 -16.38 3.76
N LEU A 319 -10.66 -15.93 2.88
CA LEU A 319 -9.25 -16.35 2.89
C LEU A 319 -8.50 -15.86 4.12
N VAL A 320 -8.84 -14.67 4.64
CA VAL A 320 -8.18 -14.10 5.83
C VAL A 320 -8.91 -14.42 7.14
N GLY A 321 -10.05 -15.12 7.10
CA GLY A 321 -10.80 -15.53 8.27
C GLY A 321 -11.67 -14.43 8.90
N LEU A 322 -12.21 -13.53 8.07
CA LEU A 322 -13.20 -12.50 8.47
C LEU A 322 -14.63 -12.91 8.09
#